data_AF-A0A1F0MKK1-F1
#
_entry.id   AF-A0A1F0MKK1-F1
#
_cell.length_a   1.000
_cell.length_b   1.000
_cell.length_c   1.000
_cell.angle_alpha   90.00
_cell.angle_beta   90.00
_cell.angle_gamma   90.00
#
_symmetry.space_group_name_H-M   'P 1'
#
loop_
_entity.id
_entity.type
_entity.pdbx_description
1 polymer ?
#
loop_
_entity_poly.entity_id
_entity_poly.type
_entity_poly.pdbx_seq_one_letter_code
_entity_poly.pdbx_strand_id
1 'polypeptide(L)'
;MTIAEALSAQKPTAEDVAAASSTFSPIRWKTGWPHHLRRVPPFRDDATASLTRRDVFLFAQDVVDSGYNRDQIIDFLGAAFAFAAGQTNQVLQLQQFLRNKHNANQLLQAIRGIEGKDAVGAYGALVATGLAPKFASHLAYFLAGPQEAADEKPVIICSKRAAAAGLAKTADWTAEDYAEYLAALKKARDEYDASLPLDAVEYAIRKNAEN
;
A
#
# COMPACT_ATOMS: atom_id res chain seq x y z
N MET A 1 6.80 -14.77 -15.97
CA MET A 1 6.45 -15.49 -14.74
C MET A 1 4.98 -15.25 -14.45
N THR A 2 4.23 -16.31 -14.21
CA THR A 2 2.78 -16.27 -13.99
C THR A 2 2.44 -16.28 -12.50
N ILE A 3 1.20 -15.93 -12.14
CA ILE A 3 0.71 -15.98 -10.76
C ILE A 3 0.73 -17.41 -10.21
N ALA A 4 0.38 -18.41 -11.04
CA ALA A 4 0.34 -19.81 -10.65
C ALA A 4 1.73 -20.38 -10.28
N GLU A 5 2.76 -20.02 -11.04
CA GLU A 5 4.16 -20.34 -10.72
C GLU A 5 4.54 -19.73 -9.37
N ALA A 6 4.12 -18.48 -9.13
CA ALA A 6 4.46 -17.77 -7.91
C ALA A 6 3.83 -18.40 -6.65
N LEU A 7 2.54 -18.76 -6.72
CA LEU A 7 1.80 -19.42 -5.64
C LEU A 7 2.41 -20.78 -5.30
N SER A 8 2.71 -21.58 -6.33
CA SER A 8 3.27 -22.93 -6.15
C SER A 8 4.65 -22.90 -5.48
N ALA A 9 5.47 -21.88 -5.79
CA ALA A 9 6.81 -21.73 -5.24
C ALA A 9 6.81 -21.23 -3.78
N GLN A 10 5.93 -20.29 -3.44
CA GLN A 10 6.00 -19.59 -2.14
C GLN A 10 5.05 -20.14 -1.08
N LYS A 11 3.91 -20.72 -1.50
CA LYS A 11 2.87 -21.26 -0.59
C LYS A 11 2.56 -20.30 0.57
N PRO A 12 2.14 -19.06 0.25
CA PRO A 12 2.08 -17.98 1.21
C PRO A 12 1.02 -18.25 2.30
N THR A 13 1.35 -17.92 3.54
CA THR A 13 0.39 -17.90 4.65
C THR A 13 0.00 -16.46 5.03
N ALA A 14 -1.10 -16.30 5.77
CA ALA A 14 -1.48 -14.99 6.31
C ALA A 14 -0.39 -14.40 7.24
N GLU A 15 0.34 -15.26 7.96
CA GLU A 15 1.46 -14.81 8.81
C GLU A 15 2.63 -14.29 7.96
N ASP A 16 2.96 -14.94 6.84
CA ASP A 16 4.00 -14.47 5.94
C ASP A 16 3.69 -13.08 5.38
N VAL A 17 2.42 -12.85 5.04
CA VAL A 17 1.94 -11.54 4.60
C VAL A 17 2.08 -10.52 5.72
N ALA A 18 1.58 -10.82 6.91
CA ALA A 18 1.62 -9.90 8.05
C ALA A 18 3.04 -9.54 8.49
N ALA A 19 3.95 -10.52 8.48
CA ALA A 19 5.36 -10.37 8.84
C ALA A 19 6.21 -9.71 7.73
N ALA A 20 5.67 -9.59 6.50
CA ALA A 20 6.40 -9.01 5.39
C ALA A 20 6.85 -7.59 5.73
N SER A 21 8.17 -7.38 5.75
CA SER A 21 8.77 -6.13 6.20
C SER A 21 9.39 -5.31 5.07
N SER A 22 9.61 -4.05 5.38
CA SER A 22 10.34 -3.09 4.56
C SER A 22 11.27 -2.27 5.45
N THR A 23 12.54 -2.18 5.06
CA THR A 23 13.55 -1.37 5.74
C THR A 23 13.64 0.00 5.06
N PHE A 24 13.74 1.06 5.85
CA PHE A 24 13.81 2.44 5.39
C PHE A 24 14.74 3.27 6.29
N SER A 25 14.95 4.54 5.94
CA SER A 25 15.72 5.48 6.74
C SER A 25 14.81 6.52 7.43
N PRO A 26 14.58 6.41 8.75
CA PRO A 26 13.81 7.38 9.52
C PRO A 26 14.29 8.83 9.35
N ILE A 27 15.61 9.05 9.39
CA ILE A 27 16.21 10.37 9.28
C ILE A 27 15.83 11.03 7.96
N ARG A 28 15.87 10.29 6.84
CA ARG A 28 15.47 10.82 5.53
C ARG A 28 14.03 11.30 5.54
N TRP A 29 13.13 10.56 6.20
CA TRP A 29 11.73 10.93 6.33
C TRP A 29 11.52 12.18 7.18
N LYS A 30 12.15 12.25 8.36
CA LYS A 30 12.03 13.38 9.29
C LYS A 30 12.55 14.68 8.69
N THR A 31 13.75 14.69 8.11
CA THR A 31 14.40 15.90 7.59
C THR A 31 13.59 16.56 6.47
N GLY A 32 12.90 15.77 5.65
CA GLY A 32 12.14 16.29 4.52
C GLY A 32 10.65 16.47 4.79
N TRP A 33 10.17 16.20 6.00
CA TRP A 33 8.75 16.23 6.34
C TRP A 33 8.16 17.64 6.30
N PRO A 34 6.99 17.87 5.70
CA PRO A 34 6.44 19.22 5.56
C PRO A 34 6.00 19.84 6.89
N HIS A 35 6.52 21.03 7.22
CA HIS A 35 6.13 21.77 8.44
C HIS A 35 4.64 22.07 8.56
N HIS A 36 3.93 22.26 7.43
CA HIS A 36 2.49 22.55 7.46
C HIS A 36 1.65 21.34 7.88
N LEU A 37 2.22 20.13 7.89
CA LEU A 37 1.57 18.97 8.49
C LEU A 37 1.63 19.00 10.03
N ARG A 38 2.54 19.79 10.61
CA ARG A 38 2.72 20.09 12.06
C ARG A 38 3.08 18.89 12.95
N ARG A 39 2.72 17.68 12.55
CA ARG A 39 3.05 16.41 13.19
C ARG A 39 4.05 15.66 12.31
N VAL A 40 5.12 15.17 12.91
CA VAL A 40 6.14 14.34 12.27
C VAL A 40 5.85 12.89 12.66
N PRO A 41 5.92 11.93 11.72
CA PRO A 41 5.72 10.52 12.05
C PRO A 41 6.64 10.08 13.20
N PRO A 42 6.14 9.24 14.14
CA PRO A 42 6.81 8.92 15.40
C PRO A 42 7.94 7.89 15.24
N PHE A 43 8.78 8.04 14.21
CA PHE A 43 9.94 7.18 14.02
C PHE A 43 11.02 7.48 15.05
N ARG A 44 11.80 6.48 15.46
CA ARG A 44 13.04 6.69 16.22
C ARG A 44 14.10 7.36 15.35
N ASP A 45 15.05 8.06 15.96
CA ASP A 45 16.18 8.71 15.27
C ASP A 45 17.29 7.72 14.90
N ASP A 46 16.88 6.59 14.30
CA ASP A 46 17.80 5.54 13.88
C ASP A 46 18.19 5.72 12.40
N ALA A 47 19.40 5.29 12.03
CA ALA A 47 19.86 5.32 10.65
C ALA A 47 18.99 4.43 9.74
N THR A 48 18.54 3.31 10.30
CA THR A 48 17.67 2.31 9.66
C THR A 48 16.57 1.90 10.63
N ALA A 49 15.37 1.69 10.08
CA ALA A 49 14.27 1.06 10.78
C ALA A 49 13.53 0.13 9.82
N SER A 50 12.75 -0.80 10.38
CA SER A 50 11.91 -1.71 9.60
C SER A 50 10.49 -1.65 10.13
N LEU A 51 9.52 -1.74 9.22
CA LEU A 51 8.11 -1.94 9.53
C LEU A 51 7.63 -3.19 8.83
N THR A 52 6.85 -4.01 9.53
CA THR A 52 6.07 -5.10 8.97
C THR A 52 4.73 -4.58 8.43
N ARG A 53 4.02 -5.36 7.62
CA ARG A 53 2.63 -5.02 7.26
C ARG A 53 1.75 -4.90 8.50
N ARG A 54 1.94 -5.80 9.48
CA ARG A 54 1.27 -5.75 10.78
C ARG A 54 1.45 -4.40 11.47
N ASP A 55 2.67 -3.87 11.51
CA ASP A 55 2.93 -2.56 12.12
C ASP A 55 2.19 -1.44 11.40
N VAL A 56 2.18 -1.44 10.07
CA VAL A 56 1.48 -0.42 9.28
C VAL A 56 -0.05 -0.53 9.43
N PHE A 57 -0.59 -1.74 9.54
CA PHE A 57 -2.01 -1.95 9.84
C PHE A 57 -2.42 -1.36 11.19
N LEU A 58 -1.54 -1.36 12.21
CA LEU A 58 -1.86 -0.70 13.49
C LEU A 58 -2.05 0.81 13.32
N PHE A 59 -1.19 1.48 12.54
CA PHE A 59 -1.39 2.89 12.23
C PHE A 59 -2.67 3.15 11.41
N ALA A 60 -3.01 2.24 10.49
CA ALA A 60 -4.25 2.34 9.74
C ALA A 60 -5.49 2.13 10.63
N GLN A 61 -5.41 1.21 11.58
CA GLN A 61 -6.47 0.98 12.57
C GLN A 61 -6.70 2.23 13.43
N ASP A 62 -5.62 2.90 13.88
CA ASP A 62 -5.72 4.16 14.62
C ASP A 62 -6.45 5.26 13.81
N VAL A 63 -6.30 5.27 12.48
CA VAL A 63 -7.05 6.19 11.60
C VAL A 63 -8.55 5.90 11.67
N VAL A 64 -8.94 4.63 11.56
CA VAL A 64 -10.35 4.22 11.61
C VAL A 64 -10.93 4.47 12.99
N ASP A 65 -10.26 4.03 14.06
CA ASP A 65 -10.72 4.15 15.45
C ASP A 65 -10.86 5.60 15.91
N SER A 66 -10.03 6.50 15.36
CA SER A 66 -10.10 7.94 15.65
C SER A 66 -11.15 8.69 14.83
N GLY A 67 -11.92 8.00 13.97
CA GLY A 67 -12.88 8.63 13.06
C GLY A 67 -12.19 9.50 12.00
N TYR A 68 -11.08 9.01 11.45
CA TYR A 68 -10.26 9.70 10.45
C TYR A 68 -9.72 11.05 10.93
N ASN A 69 -9.27 11.08 12.19
CA ASN A 69 -8.60 12.25 12.74
C ASN A 69 -7.35 12.58 11.93
N ARG A 70 -7.13 13.88 11.69
CA ARG A 70 -6.01 14.40 10.90
C ARG A 70 -4.67 13.86 11.37
N ASP A 71 -4.46 13.78 12.67
CA ASP A 71 -3.17 13.44 13.26
C ASP A 71 -2.84 11.97 13.08
N GLN A 72 -3.81 11.07 13.26
CA GLN A 72 -3.67 9.64 12.97
C GLN A 72 -3.45 9.41 11.48
N ILE A 73 -4.13 10.15 10.59
CA ILE A 73 -3.86 10.05 9.15
C ILE A 73 -2.41 10.43 8.84
N ILE A 74 -1.87 11.45 9.50
CA ILE A 74 -0.47 11.88 9.29
C ILE A 74 0.52 10.79 9.73
N ASP A 75 0.31 10.18 10.89
CA ASP A 75 1.17 9.10 11.37
C ASP A 75 1.12 7.89 10.43
N PHE A 76 -0.09 7.51 10.01
CA PHE A 76 -0.32 6.47 9.02
C PHE A 76 0.36 6.76 7.68
N LEU A 77 0.22 7.98 7.14
CA LEU A 77 0.90 8.38 5.90
C LEU A 77 2.41 8.23 6.03
N GLY A 78 2.97 8.61 7.17
CA GLY A 78 4.37 8.36 7.49
C GLY A 78 4.74 6.89 7.37
N ALA A 79 4.05 6.02 8.13
CA ALA A 79 4.33 4.58 8.18
C ALA A 79 4.15 3.90 6.82
N ALA A 80 3.02 4.13 6.15
CA ALA A 80 2.68 3.51 4.87
C ALA A 80 3.63 3.94 3.75
N PHE A 81 3.98 5.22 3.69
CA PHE A 81 4.94 5.71 2.69
C PHE A 81 6.37 5.25 2.97
N ALA A 82 6.78 5.21 4.24
CA ALA A 82 8.07 4.65 4.62
C ALA A 82 8.18 3.17 4.23
N PHE A 83 7.14 2.38 4.51
CA PHE A 83 7.05 0.99 4.08
C PHE A 83 7.12 0.86 2.55
N ALA A 84 6.34 1.65 1.82
CA ALA A 84 6.22 1.56 0.36
C ALA A 84 7.49 1.99 -0.41
N ALA A 85 8.19 3.02 0.10
CA ALA A 85 9.40 3.54 -0.50
C ALA A 85 10.66 2.74 -0.09
N GLY A 86 10.67 2.17 1.12
CA GLY A 86 11.82 1.46 1.67
C GLY A 86 13.08 2.33 1.69
N GLN A 87 14.20 1.76 1.26
CA GLN A 87 15.51 2.45 1.13
C GLN A 87 15.64 3.31 -0.16
N THR A 88 14.63 3.31 -1.04
CA THR A 88 14.74 3.96 -2.36
C THR A 88 14.67 5.49 -2.29
N ASN A 89 15.05 6.16 -3.39
CA ASN A 89 14.90 7.61 -3.52
C ASN A 89 13.44 8.08 -3.72
N GLN A 90 12.47 7.17 -3.75
CA GLN A 90 11.05 7.51 -3.83
C GLN A 90 10.56 8.32 -2.62
N VAL A 91 11.27 8.26 -1.48
CA VAL A 91 11.04 9.17 -0.34
C VAL A 91 11.04 10.64 -0.75
N LEU A 92 11.91 11.05 -1.68
CA LEU A 92 12.00 12.43 -2.14
C LEU A 92 10.75 12.85 -2.93
N GLN A 93 10.22 11.93 -3.75
CA GLN A 93 8.99 12.16 -4.53
C GLN A 93 7.78 12.31 -3.60
N LEU A 94 7.67 11.43 -2.61
CA LEU A 94 6.60 11.47 -1.62
C LEU A 94 6.67 12.74 -0.75
N GLN A 95 7.87 13.13 -0.33
CA GLN A 95 8.07 14.39 0.38
C GLN A 95 7.72 15.59 -0.49
N GLN A 96 8.11 15.61 -1.77
CA GLN A 96 7.76 16.69 -2.68
C GLN A 96 6.23 16.79 -2.87
N PHE A 97 5.55 15.65 -3.03
CA PHE A 97 4.10 15.58 -3.08
C PHE A 97 3.47 16.17 -1.82
N LEU A 98 3.91 15.74 -0.64
CA LEU A 98 3.37 16.22 0.64
C LEU A 98 3.76 17.67 0.96
N ARG A 99 4.88 18.20 0.42
CA ARG A 99 5.26 19.61 0.59
C ARG A 99 4.30 20.55 -0.13
N ASN A 100 3.67 20.10 -1.21
CA ASN A 100 2.59 20.84 -1.84
C ASN A 100 1.34 20.79 -0.95
N LYS A 101 1.01 21.92 -0.30
CA LYS A 101 -0.12 22.04 0.62
C LYS A 101 -1.46 21.68 -0.03
N HIS A 102 -1.64 21.96 -1.32
CA HIS A 102 -2.86 21.60 -2.03
C HIS A 102 -2.98 20.08 -2.15
N ASN A 103 -1.94 19.41 -2.64
CA ASN A 103 -1.90 17.95 -2.78
C ASN A 103 -2.07 17.24 -1.43
N ALA A 104 -1.35 17.70 -0.40
CA ALA A 104 -1.46 17.15 0.95
C ALA A 104 -2.89 17.27 1.50
N ASN A 105 -3.54 18.43 1.32
CA ASN A 105 -4.93 18.61 1.75
C ASN A 105 -5.90 17.73 0.94
N GLN A 106 -5.72 17.61 -0.38
CA GLN A 106 -6.54 16.72 -1.20
C GLN A 106 -6.40 15.26 -0.74
N LEU A 107 -5.18 14.80 -0.45
CA LEU A 107 -4.94 13.45 0.06
C LEU A 107 -5.61 13.22 1.43
N LEU A 108 -5.49 14.16 2.36
CA LEU A 108 -6.15 14.07 3.67
C LEU A 108 -7.69 13.98 3.54
N GLN A 109 -8.29 14.74 2.62
CA GLN A 109 -9.72 14.67 2.38
C GLN A 109 -10.13 13.38 1.66
N ALA A 110 -9.34 12.91 0.70
CA ALA A 110 -9.59 11.64 0.02
C ALA A 110 -9.56 10.45 0.99
N ILE A 111 -8.63 10.44 1.96
CA ILE A 111 -8.55 9.41 3.00
C ILE A 111 -9.79 9.43 3.90
N ARG A 112 -10.27 10.61 4.31
CA ARG A 112 -11.52 10.72 5.09
C ARG A 112 -12.75 10.23 4.32
N GLY A 113 -12.76 10.44 3.00
CA GLY A 113 -13.83 10.01 2.12
C GLY A 113 -13.70 8.56 1.65
N ILE A 114 -12.75 7.78 2.18
CA ILE A 114 -12.51 6.41 1.72
C ILE A 114 -13.46 5.40 2.38
N GLU A 115 -14.00 5.74 3.54
CA GLU A 115 -14.92 4.88 4.30
C GLU A 115 -16.12 4.47 3.43
N GLY A 116 -16.43 3.17 3.42
CA GLY A 116 -17.53 2.60 2.65
C GLY A 116 -17.30 2.49 1.13
N LYS A 117 -16.13 2.89 0.61
CA LYS A 117 -15.77 2.60 -0.79
C LYS A 117 -15.29 1.17 -0.96
N ASP A 118 -15.57 0.61 -2.13
CA ASP A 118 -14.97 -0.65 -2.58
C ASP A 118 -13.49 -0.45 -2.94
N ALA A 119 -12.80 -1.55 -3.25
CA ALA A 119 -11.36 -1.51 -3.50
C ALA A 119 -10.96 -0.58 -4.66
N VAL A 120 -11.71 -0.61 -5.74
CA VAL A 120 -11.46 0.20 -6.95
C VAL A 120 -11.78 1.66 -6.69
N GLY A 121 -12.90 1.97 -6.04
CA GLY A 121 -13.30 3.32 -5.69
C GLY A 121 -12.36 3.98 -4.68
N ALA A 122 -11.87 3.22 -3.69
CA ALA A 122 -10.88 3.67 -2.72
C ALA A 122 -9.55 4.02 -3.41
N TYR A 123 -9.04 3.11 -4.26
CA TYR A 123 -7.84 3.34 -5.06
C TYR A 123 -7.99 4.57 -5.99
N GLY A 124 -9.10 4.65 -6.73
CA GLY A 124 -9.36 5.73 -7.67
C GLY A 124 -9.43 7.11 -6.99
N ALA A 125 -10.05 7.19 -5.81
CA ALA A 125 -10.10 8.42 -5.03
C ALA A 125 -8.71 8.93 -4.62
N LEU A 126 -7.80 8.02 -4.30
CA LEU A 126 -6.41 8.34 -3.92
C LEU A 126 -5.56 8.71 -5.14
N VAL A 127 -5.72 8.03 -6.28
CA VAL A 127 -5.04 8.40 -7.53
C VAL A 127 -5.47 9.79 -8.02
N ALA A 128 -6.75 10.14 -7.87
CA ALA A 128 -7.30 11.43 -8.27
C ALA A 128 -6.65 12.64 -7.55
N THR A 129 -5.96 12.42 -6.42
CA THR A 129 -5.21 13.48 -5.72
C THR A 129 -3.84 13.76 -6.37
N GLY A 130 -3.51 13.09 -7.48
CA GLY A 130 -2.20 13.14 -8.11
C GLY A 130 -1.13 12.31 -7.39
N LEU A 131 -1.52 11.46 -6.42
CA LEU A 131 -0.60 10.53 -5.79
C LEU A 131 -0.26 9.41 -6.79
N ALA A 132 1.02 9.05 -6.91
CA ALA A 132 1.40 8.02 -7.86
C ALA A 132 0.70 6.68 -7.53
N PRO A 133 0.13 5.98 -8.54
CA PRO A 133 -0.63 4.74 -8.42
C PRO A 133 -0.10 3.69 -7.42
N LYS A 134 1.20 3.41 -7.46
CA LYS A 134 1.85 2.47 -6.53
C LYS A 134 1.54 2.85 -5.09
N PHE A 135 1.69 4.12 -4.71
CA PHE A 135 1.48 4.58 -3.33
C PHE A 135 0.00 4.67 -2.97
N ALA A 136 -0.86 5.05 -3.92
CA ALA A 136 -2.31 5.00 -3.73
C ALA A 136 -2.78 3.58 -3.36
N SER A 137 -2.28 2.55 -4.03
CA SER A 137 -2.61 1.16 -3.69
C SER A 137 -2.13 0.71 -2.31
N HIS A 138 -0.99 1.23 -1.82
CA HIS A 138 -0.54 0.96 -0.44
C HIS A 138 -1.50 1.58 0.58
N LEU A 139 -1.90 2.84 0.37
CA LEU A 139 -2.83 3.51 1.29
C LEU A 139 -4.18 2.81 1.31
N ALA A 140 -4.73 2.47 0.14
CA ALA A 140 -5.99 1.72 0.04
C ALA A 140 -5.90 0.36 0.75
N TYR A 141 -4.83 -0.41 0.48
CA TYR A 141 -4.61 -1.73 1.08
C TYR A 141 -4.58 -1.66 2.61
N PHE A 142 -3.77 -0.77 3.18
CA PHE A 142 -3.63 -0.71 4.64
C PHE A 142 -4.88 -0.15 5.33
N LEU A 143 -5.54 0.85 4.73
CA LEU A 143 -6.80 1.41 5.28
C LEU A 143 -7.97 0.41 5.24
N ALA A 144 -7.93 -0.57 4.35
CA ALA A 144 -8.93 -1.64 4.32
C ALA A 144 -8.73 -2.71 5.41
N GLY A 145 -7.61 -2.66 6.13
CA GLY A 145 -7.26 -3.61 7.17
C GLY A 145 -6.76 -4.97 6.66
N PRO A 146 -6.35 -5.87 7.57
CA PRO A 146 -5.92 -7.22 7.23
C PRO A 146 -7.01 -7.98 6.46
N GLN A 147 -6.61 -8.86 5.55
CA GLN A 147 -7.53 -9.62 4.70
C GLN A 147 -7.72 -11.05 5.20
N GLU A 148 -8.95 -11.54 5.10
CA GLU A 148 -9.32 -12.93 5.28
C GLU A 148 -9.72 -13.57 3.95
N ALA A 149 -10.03 -14.87 3.98
CA ALA A 149 -10.56 -15.58 2.83
C ALA A 149 -11.85 -14.90 2.32
N ALA A 150 -12.03 -14.87 1.00
CA ALA A 150 -13.17 -14.24 0.31
C ALA A 150 -13.31 -12.71 0.42
N ASP A 151 -12.44 -12.01 1.15
CA ASP A 151 -12.42 -10.53 1.16
C ASP A 151 -12.15 -9.97 -0.25
N GLU A 152 -12.85 -8.87 -0.59
CA GLU A 152 -12.64 -8.10 -1.82
C GLU A 152 -11.89 -6.79 -1.53
N LYS A 153 -10.97 -6.84 -0.58
CA LYS A 153 -10.17 -5.69 -0.15
C LYS A 153 -9.09 -5.34 -1.20
N PRO A 154 -8.68 -4.07 -1.31
CA PRO A 154 -7.61 -3.65 -2.22
C PRO A 154 -6.31 -4.42 -1.97
N VAL A 155 -5.49 -4.66 -2.99
CA VAL A 155 -4.11 -5.17 -2.82
C VAL A 155 -3.09 -4.26 -3.48
N ILE A 156 -1.81 -4.45 -3.18
CA ILE A 156 -0.76 -3.52 -3.62
C ILE A 156 -0.30 -3.82 -5.05
N ILE A 157 -0.46 -2.86 -5.97
CA ILE A 157 0.05 -2.97 -7.35
C ILE A 157 1.47 -2.39 -7.48
N CYS A 158 2.30 -3.04 -8.30
CA CYS A 158 3.59 -2.54 -8.74
C CYS A 158 3.93 -3.08 -10.13
N SER A 159 4.99 -2.57 -10.77
CA SER A 159 5.35 -2.93 -12.15
C SER A 159 5.50 -4.44 -12.36
N LYS A 160 6.25 -5.11 -11.48
CA LYS A 160 6.46 -6.58 -11.55
C LYS A 160 5.17 -7.36 -11.29
N ARG A 161 4.29 -6.85 -10.42
CA ARG A 161 3.01 -7.51 -10.08
C ARG A 161 1.97 -7.35 -11.19
N ALA A 162 1.88 -6.15 -11.77
CA ALA A 162 1.04 -5.87 -12.93
C ALA A 162 1.46 -6.77 -14.11
N ALA A 163 2.76 -6.87 -14.38
CA ALA A 163 3.28 -7.76 -15.42
C ALA A 163 2.94 -9.25 -15.17
N ALA A 164 3.05 -9.74 -13.92
CA ALA A 164 2.67 -11.11 -13.58
C ALA A 164 1.16 -11.37 -13.73
N ALA A 165 0.34 -10.34 -13.52
CA ALA A 165 -1.10 -10.37 -13.75
C ALA A 165 -1.50 -10.16 -15.23
N GLY A 166 -0.53 -10.00 -16.14
CA GLY A 166 -0.78 -9.86 -17.57
C GLY A 166 -1.18 -8.46 -18.02
N LEU A 167 -1.06 -7.44 -17.16
CA LEU A 167 -1.31 -6.06 -17.57
C LEU A 167 -0.20 -5.59 -18.52
N ALA A 168 -0.59 -4.93 -19.61
CA ALA A 168 0.33 -4.35 -20.58
C ALA A 168 1.12 -3.16 -20.01
N LYS A 169 0.50 -2.39 -19.10
CA LYS A 169 1.11 -1.21 -18.47
C LYS A 169 1.87 -1.58 -17.20
N THR A 170 3.02 -0.94 -17.01
CA THR A 170 3.89 -1.13 -15.84
C THR A 170 3.97 0.08 -14.90
N ALA A 171 3.21 1.15 -15.19
CA ALA A 171 3.06 2.36 -14.39
C ALA A 171 1.74 3.07 -14.77
N ASP A 172 1.41 4.16 -14.07
CA ASP A 172 0.30 5.07 -14.38
C ASP A 172 -1.08 4.39 -14.50
N TRP A 173 -1.33 3.36 -13.70
CA TRP A 173 -2.56 2.57 -13.71
C TRP A 173 -3.78 3.39 -13.30
N THR A 174 -4.82 3.37 -14.12
CA THR A 174 -6.13 3.94 -13.80
C THR A 174 -6.92 3.03 -12.85
N ALA A 175 -8.11 3.46 -12.43
CA ALA A 175 -9.00 2.63 -11.63
C ALA A 175 -9.45 1.38 -12.40
N GLU A 176 -9.64 1.50 -13.72
CA GLU A 176 -9.99 0.39 -14.61
C GLU A 176 -8.83 -0.60 -14.73
N ASP A 177 -7.59 -0.11 -14.97
CA ASP A 177 -6.40 -0.98 -14.98
C ASP A 177 -6.26 -1.72 -13.63
N TYR A 178 -6.55 -1.03 -12.52
CA TYR A 178 -6.51 -1.63 -11.19
C TYR A 178 -7.61 -2.68 -10.97
N ALA A 179 -8.82 -2.47 -11.50
CA ALA A 179 -9.89 -3.47 -11.45
C ALA A 179 -9.52 -4.73 -12.24
N GLU A 180 -8.91 -4.59 -13.42
CA GLU A 180 -8.37 -5.71 -14.21
C GLU A 180 -7.30 -6.48 -13.42
N TYR A 181 -6.42 -5.76 -12.73
CA TYR A 181 -5.41 -6.37 -11.86
C TYR A 181 -6.04 -7.20 -10.73
N LEU A 182 -7.04 -6.67 -10.01
CA LEU A 182 -7.74 -7.41 -8.95
C LEU A 182 -8.45 -8.65 -9.50
N ALA A 183 -9.10 -8.53 -10.65
CA ALA A 183 -9.79 -9.65 -11.30
C ALA A 183 -8.81 -10.77 -11.71
N ALA A 184 -7.64 -10.42 -12.24
CA ALA A 184 -6.60 -11.38 -12.58
C ALA A 184 -6.07 -12.15 -11.36
N LEU A 185 -5.84 -11.45 -10.24
CA LEU A 185 -5.44 -12.09 -8.99
C LEU A 185 -6.53 -12.99 -8.42
N LYS A 186 -7.79 -12.54 -8.44
CA LYS A 186 -8.93 -13.30 -7.93
C LYS A 186 -9.12 -14.59 -8.72
N LYS A 187 -9.05 -14.51 -10.06
CA LYS A 187 -9.10 -15.68 -10.94
C LYS A 187 -8.00 -16.68 -10.61
N ALA A 188 -6.75 -16.22 -10.50
CA ALA A 188 -5.62 -17.09 -10.20
C ALA A 188 -5.69 -17.69 -8.79
N ARG A 189 -6.20 -16.92 -7.81
CA ARG A 189 -6.51 -17.43 -6.46
C ARG A 189 -7.52 -18.56 -6.55
N ASP A 190 -8.66 -18.33 -7.18
CA ASP A 190 -9.78 -19.27 -7.21
C ASP A 190 -9.40 -20.58 -7.94
N GLU A 191 -8.53 -20.49 -8.95
CA GLU A 191 -7.95 -21.65 -9.65
C GLU A 191 -6.95 -22.44 -8.81
N TYR A 192 -6.24 -21.79 -7.88
CA TYR A 192 -5.21 -22.41 -7.03
C TYR A 192 -5.76 -22.90 -5.69
N ASP A 193 -6.32 -21.98 -4.90
CA ASP A 193 -6.95 -22.20 -3.61
C ASP A 193 -7.82 -20.98 -3.23
N ALA A 194 -9.14 -21.13 -3.35
CA ALA A 194 -10.11 -20.08 -3.05
C ALA A 194 -10.16 -19.67 -1.56
N SER A 195 -9.55 -20.44 -0.66
CA SER A 195 -9.46 -20.11 0.77
C SER A 195 -8.35 -19.10 1.10
N LEU A 196 -7.47 -18.80 0.14
CA LEU A 196 -6.41 -17.82 0.35
C LEU A 196 -6.96 -16.37 0.38
N PRO A 197 -6.43 -15.48 1.22
CA PRO A 197 -6.69 -14.05 1.07
C PRO A 197 -6.01 -13.52 -0.21
N LEU A 198 -6.58 -12.48 -0.81
CA LEU A 198 -6.09 -11.96 -2.10
C LEU A 198 -4.68 -11.35 -1.98
N ASP A 199 -4.35 -10.77 -0.82
CA ASP A 199 -3.03 -10.22 -0.54
C ASP A 199 -1.93 -11.29 -0.36
N ALA A 200 -2.28 -12.54 -0.06
CA ALA A 200 -1.33 -13.67 -0.11
C ALA A 200 -0.89 -13.96 -1.55
N VAL A 201 -1.80 -13.84 -2.52
CA VAL A 201 -1.47 -13.98 -3.95
C VAL A 201 -0.53 -12.87 -4.40
N GLU A 202 -0.84 -11.62 -4.03
CA GLU A 202 0.05 -10.47 -4.28
C GLU A 202 1.43 -10.67 -3.65
N TYR A 203 1.46 -11.16 -2.40
CA TYR A 203 2.71 -11.42 -1.68
C TYR A 203 3.55 -12.52 -2.35
N ALA A 204 2.94 -13.61 -2.82
CA ALA A 204 3.66 -14.66 -3.55
C ALA A 204 4.33 -14.12 -4.82
N ILE A 205 3.62 -13.27 -5.58
CA ILE A 205 4.18 -12.61 -6.77
C ILE A 205 5.35 -11.72 -6.37
N ARG A 206 5.21 -10.91 -5.30
CA ARG A 206 6.29 -10.05 -4.78
C ARG A 206 7.52 -10.89 -4.46
N LYS A 207 7.39 -11.95 -3.67
CA LYS A 207 8.53 -12.75 -3.18
C LYS A 207 9.30 -13.42 -4.30
N ASN A 208 8.61 -13.95 -5.30
CA ASN A 208 9.31 -14.50 -6.46
C ASN A 208 10.02 -13.46 -7.29
N ALA A 209 9.52 -12.22 -7.32
CA ALA A 209 10.16 -11.16 -8.09
C ALA A 209 11.36 -10.51 -7.36
N GLU A 210 11.53 -10.80 -6.07
CA GLU A 210 12.69 -10.44 -5.23
C GLU A 210 13.78 -11.53 -5.26
N ASN A 211 13.42 -12.78 -5.59
CA ASN A 211 14.35 -13.89 -5.86
C ASN A 211 14.95 -13.79 -7.27
#